data_AF-A0AAV4GEA6-F1
#
_entry.id   AF-A0AAV4GEA6-F1
#
_cell.length_a   1.000
_cell.length_b   1.000
_cell.length_c   1.000
_cell.angle_alpha   90.00
_cell.angle_beta   90.00
_cell.angle_gamma   90.00
#
_symmetry.space_group_name_H-M   'P 1'
#
loop_
_entity.id
_entity.type
_entity.pdbx_description
1 polymer ?
#
loop_
_entity_poly.entity_id
_entity_poly.type
_entity_poly.pdbx_seq_one_letter_code
_entity_poly.pdbx_strand_id
1 'polypeptide(L)'
;MYRQYGHVCKQPHESDMQEATQDKYRRIFDTEFNLGFHWPKKDQCETCISYAFNKDSLTEEDKLKYEKHIQNKNTARDIKNEVKADKSPHNTSCAFDLQQILLCPHGQSSSYFYKKRLGVYDLTIYDYK
;
A
#
# COMPACT_ATOMS: atom_id res chain seq x y z
N MET A 1 -9.37 20.62 5.68
CA MET A 1 -10.79 20.80 6.07
C MET A 1 -11.06 22.14 6.73
N TYR A 2 -10.41 22.52 7.84
CA TYR A 2 -10.68 23.84 8.48
C TYR A 2 -10.59 25.02 7.49
N ARG A 3 -9.56 25.05 6.63
CA ARG A 3 -9.44 26.08 5.57
C ARG A 3 -10.65 26.10 4.62
N GLN A 4 -11.14 24.94 4.19
CA GLN A 4 -12.32 24.83 3.32
C GLN A 4 -13.60 25.21 4.05
N TYR A 5 -13.75 24.79 5.31
CA TYR A 5 -14.82 25.23 6.21
C TYR A 5 -14.85 26.77 6.33
N GLY A 6 -13.70 27.40 6.54
CA GLY A 6 -13.59 28.86 6.58
C GLY A 6 -13.92 29.53 5.24
N HIS A 7 -13.68 28.87 4.10
CA HIS A 7 -14.14 29.36 2.80
C HIS A 7 -15.66 29.29 2.66
N VAL A 8 -16.31 28.21 3.11
CA VAL A 8 -17.78 28.06 3.10
C VAL A 8 -18.44 29.10 3.99
N CYS A 9 -17.93 29.33 5.20
CA CYS A 9 -18.49 30.34 6.12
C CYS A 9 -18.43 31.77 5.56
N LYS A 10 -17.55 32.04 4.58
CA LYS A 10 -17.37 33.36 3.93
C LYS A 10 -18.19 33.52 2.66
N GLN A 11 -18.90 32.47 2.22
CA GLN A 11 -19.81 32.58 1.07
C GLN A 11 -21.10 33.30 1.50
N PRO A 12 -21.73 34.06 0.59
CA PRO A 12 -23.01 34.70 0.89
C PRO A 12 -24.08 33.63 1.12
N HIS A 13 -24.53 33.52 2.36
CA HIS A 13 -25.63 32.67 2.80
C HIS A 13 -26.79 33.52 3.29
N GLU A 14 -28.01 32.94 3.36
CA GLU A 14 -29.21 33.62 3.90
C GLU A 14 -29.08 34.03 5.38
N SER A 15 -28.05 33.51 6.07
CA SER A 15 -27.72 33.86 7.46
C SER A 15 -26.25 34.26 7.58
N ASP A 16 -25.97 35.28 8.39
CA ASP A 16 -24.61 35.70 8.74
C ASP A 16 -23.93 34.59 9.55
N MET A 17 -23.11 33.79 8.86
CA MET A 17 -22.42 32.66 9.46
C MET A 17 -21.00 33.07 9.90
N GLN A 18 -20.76 33.09 11.21
CA GLN A 18 -19.46 33.44 11.75
C GLN A 18 -18.53 32.21 11.84
N GLU A 19 -17.30 32.33 11.35
CA GLU A 19 -16.31 31.25 11.39
C GLU A 19 -15.94 30.90 12.85
N ALA A 20 -16.13 29.64 13.25
CA ALA A 20 -15.66 29.17 14.55
C ALA A 20 -14.12 29.11 14.59
N THR A 21 -13.53 29.24 15.78
CA THR A 21 -12.08 29.10 15.94
C THR A 21 -11.60 27.71 15.54
N GLN A 22 -10.38 27.63 15.02
CA GLN A 22 -9.76 26.36 14.60
C GLN A 22 -9.79 25.28 15.68
N ASP A 23 -9.60 25.67 16.94
CA ASP A 23 -9.65 24.76 18.09
C ASP A 23 -11.04 24.13 18.27
N LYS A 24 -12.10 24.97 18.28
CA LYS A 24 -13.48 24.49 18.37
C LYS A 24 -13.84 23.60 17.19
N TYR A 25 -13.45 24.00 15.98
CA TYR A 25 -13.67 23.21 14.78
C TYR A 25 -13.02 21.82 14.90
N ARG A 26 -11.74 21.77 15.28
CA ARG A 26 -11.02 20.49 15.43
C ARG A 26 -11.62 19.62 16.51
N ARG A 27 -11.94 20.20 17.67
CA ARG A 27 -12.59 19.45 18.76
C ARG A 27 -13.88 18.80 18.29
N ILE A 28 -14.78 19.57 17.66
CA ILE A 28 -16.05 19.03 17.14
C ILE A 28 -15.80 17.98 16.05
N PHE A 29 -14.91 18.27 15.10
CA PHE A 29 -14.58 17.36 13.99
C PHE A 29 -14.01 16.02 14.46
N ASP A 30 -13.10 16.06 15.44
CA ASP A 30 -12.39 14.90 15.96
C ASP A 30 -13.19 14.15 17.04
N THR A 31 -13.99 14.83 17.87
CA THR A 31 -14.67 14.18 19.01
C THR A 31 -16.16 13.95 18.83
N GLU A 32 -16.86 14.83 18.11
CA GLU A 32 -18.31 14.69 17.91
C GLU A 32 -18.64 13.96 16.61
N PHE A 33 -17.95 14.32 15.52
CA PHE A 33 -18.08 13.60 14.25
C PHE A 33 -17.14 12.39 14.15
N ASN A 34 -16.06 12.38 14.94
CA ASN A 34 -15.03 11.33 14.93
C ASN A 34 -14.50 11.04 13.51
N LEU A 35 -14.30 12.11 12.73
CA LEU A 35 -13.86 12.01 11.35
C LEU A 35 -12.34 12.10 11.30
N GLY A 36 -11.70 10.99 10.93
CA GLY A 36 -10.27 10.93 10.64
C GLY A 36 -10.01 10.83 9.14
N PHE A 37 -8.90 11.40 8.68
CA PHE A 37 -8.40 11.09 7.34
C PHE A 37 -7.79 9.69 7.34
N HIS A 38 -8.38 8.80 6.54
CA HIS A 38 -7.76 7.50 6.29
C HIS A 38 -6.45 7.73 5.55
N TRP A 39 -5.33 7.33 6.17
CA TRP A 39 -4.06 7.26 5.45
C TRP A 39 -4.07 5.98 4.60
N PRO A 40 -3.93 6.08 3.27
CA PRO A 40 -3.81 4.89 2.45
C PRO A 40 -2.62 4.06 2.95
N LYS A 41 -2.86 2.79 3.23
CA LYS A 41 -1.77 1.89 3.62
C LYS A 41 -0.83 1.74 2.42
N LYS A 42 0.48 1.78 2.66
CA LYS A 42 1.49 1.44 1.66
C LYS A 42 1.50 -0.07 1.42
N ASP A 43 2.01 -0.49 0.25
CA ASP A 43 2.27 -1.89 -0.12
C ASP A 43 1.05 -2.82 -0.05
N GLN A 44 -0.12 -2.29 -0.40
CA GLN A 44 -1.33 -3.10 -0.50
C GLN A 44 -1.33 -3.89 -1.82
N CYS A 45 -1.79 -5.14 -1.78
CA CYS A 45 -1.95 -5.96 -2.97
C CYS A 45 -3.08 -5.41 -3.86
N GLU A 46 -2.75 -5.03 -5.10
CA GLU A 46 -3.69 -4.46 -6.07
C GLU A 46 -4.92 -5.35 -6.31
N THR A 47 -4.73 -6.67 -6.45
CA THR A 47 -5.83 -7.63 -6.60
C THR A 47 -6.77 -7.62 -5.39
N CYS A 48 -6.22 -7.61 -4.17
CA CYS A 48 -7.03 -7.58 -2.94
C CYS A 48 -7.81 -6.26 -2.82
N ILE A 49 -7.16 -5.14 -3.14
CA ILE A 49 -7.78 -3.81 -3.10
C ILE A 49 -8.90 -3.70 -4.13
N SER A 50 -8.62 -4.08 -5.37
CA SER A 50 -9.57 -4.02 -6.47
C SER A 50 -10.81 -4.86 -6.16
N TYR A 51 -10.62 -6.07 -5.62
CA TYR A 51 -11.72 -6.90 -5.14
C TYR A 51 -12.52 -6.23 -4.00
N ALA A 52 -11.83 -5.59 -3.06
CA ALA A 52 -12.47 -4.95 -1.91
C ALA A 52 -13.31 -3.72 -2.29
N PHE A 53 -12.86 -2.92 -3.25
CA PHE A 53 -13.57 -1.72 -3.69
C PHE A 53 -14.71 -2.00 -4.68
N ASN A 54 -14.61 -3.06 -5.48
CA ASN A 54 -15.58 -3.36 -6.52
C ASN A 54 -16.61 -4.42 -6.12
N LYS A 55 -16.71 -4.80 -4.84
CA LYS A 55 -17.50 -5.96 -4.37
C LYS A 55 -18.91 -6.09 -4.99
N ASP A 56 -19.59 -4.95 -5.17
CA ASP A 56 -20.98 -4.90 -5.66
C ASP A 56 -21.09 -5.01 -7.20
N SER A 57 -19.98 -4.90 -7.92
CA SER A 57 -19.91 -4.88 -9.39
C SER A 57 -18.98 -5.96 -9.97
N LEU A 58 -18.59 -6.96 -9.18
CA LEU A 58 -17.71 -8.06 -9.62
C LEU A 58 -18.47 -9.08 -10.46
N THR A 59 -17.85 -9.51 -11.55
CA THR A 59 -18.32 -10.69 -12.30
C THR A 59 -17.96 -11.98 -11.55
N GLU A 60 -18.62 -13.10 -11.89
CA GLU A 60 -18.24 -14.42 -11.36
C GLU A 60 -16.79 -14.80 -11.72
N GLU A 61 -16.29 -14.34 -12.88
CA GLU A 61 -14.90 -14.55 -13.26
C GLU A 61 -13.93 -13.81 -12.33
N ASP A 62 -14.26 -12.59 -11.91
CA ASP A 62 -13.44 -11.82 -10.98
C ASP A 62 -13.40 -12.45 -9.58
N LYS A 63 -14.52 -13.03 -9.15
CA LYS A 63 -14.58 -13.80 -7.89
C LYS A 63 -13.68 -15.03 -7.95
N LEU A 64 -13.75 -15.80 -9.03
CA LEU A 64 -12.89 -16.97 -9.21
C LEU A 64 -11.40 -16.60 -9.27
N LYS A 65 -11.05 -15.50 -9.94
CA LYS A 65 -9.69 -14.96 -9.97
C LYS A 65 -9.20 -14.60 -8.57
N TYR A 66 -10.04 -13.94 -7.78
CA TYR A 66 -9.71 -13.57 -6.41
C TYR A 66 -9.58 -14.79 -5.48
N GLU A 67 -10.47 -15.77 -5.58
CA GLU A 67 -10.38 -17.02 -4.81
C GLU A 67 -9.08 -17.76 -5.09
N LYS A 68 -8.72 -17.88 -6.38
CA LYS A 68 -7.44 -18.47 -6.79
C LYS A 68 -6.25 -17.68 -6.25
N HIS A 69 -6.32 -16.34 -6.25
CA HIS A 69 -5.29 -15.49 -5.66
C HIS A 69 -5.10 -15.77 -4.16
N ILE A 70 -6.20 -15.85 -3.40
CA ILE A 70 -6.16 -16.13 -1.96
C ILE A 70 -5.67 -17.55 -1.67
N GLN A 71 -6.11 -18.54 -2.45
CA GLN A 71 -5.63 -19.92 -2.34
C GLN A 71 -4.12 -19.98 -2.54
N ASN A 72 -3.61 -19.41 -3.64
CA ASN A 72 -2.17 -19.38 -3.92
C ASN A 72 -1.37 -18.69 -2.81
N LYS A 73 -1.89 -17.59 -2.27
CA LYS A 73 -1.27 -16.85 -1.15
C LYS A 73 -1.16 -17.72 0.10
N ASN A 74 -2.20 -18.48 0.43
CA ASN A 74 -2.21 -19.36 1.59
C ASN A 74 -1.26 -20.54 1.37
N THR A 75 -1.35 -21.22 0.22
CA THR A 75 -0.46 -22.32 -0.14
C THR A 75 1.02 -21.91 -0.09
N ALA A 76 1.37 -20.74 -0.63
CA ALA A 76 2.75 -20.23 -0.54
C ALA A 76 3.20 -19.98 0.91
N ARG A 77 2.29 -19.57 1.78
CA ARG A 77 2.56 -19.35 3.21
C ARG A 77 2.73 -20.66 3.96
N ASP A 78 1.91 -21.66 3.64
CA ASP A 78 1.98 -22.99 4.25
C ASP A 78 3.30 -23.67 3.88
N ILE A 79 3.66 -23.69 2.59
CA ILE A 79 4.96 -24.19 2.12
C ILE A 79 6.12 -23.49 2.84
N LYS A 80 6.07 -22.16 2.96
CA LYS A 80 7.10 -21.40 3.67
C LYS A 80 7.20 -21.81 5.15
N ASN A 81 6.09 -22.07 5.80
CA ASN A 81 6.07 -22.49 7.20
C ASN A 81 6.59 -23.92 7.37
N GLU A 82 6.22 -24.83 6.46
CA GLU A 82 6.75 -26.20 6.43
C GLU A 82 8.28 -26.21 6.24
N VAL A 83 8.77 -25.43 5.27
CA VAL A 83 10.20 -25.29 4.97
C VAL A 83 10.99 -24.66 6.13
N LYS A 84 10.37 -23.76 6.91
CA LYS A 84 10.94 -23.21 8.15
C LYS A 84 10.93 -24.20 9.31
N ALA A 85 9.93 -25.09 9.35
CA ALA A 85 9.79 -26.08 10.41
C ALA A 85 10.74 -27.27 10.20
N ASP A 86 11.15 -27.55 8.96
CA ASP A 86 12.17 -28.55 8.65
C ASP A 86 13.53 -28.10 9.21
N LYS A 87 13.93 -28.74 10.32
CA LYS A 87 15.23 -28.55 10.98
C LYS A 87 16.22 -29.67 10.66
N SER A 88 16.03 -30.37 9.54
CA SER A 88 16.92 -31.45 9.14
C SER A 88 18.36 -30.94 9.01
N PRO A 89 19.36 -31.58 9.65
CA PRO A 89 20.74 -31.09 9.69
C PRO A 89 21.43 -31.09 8.32
N HIS A 90 20.85 -31.76 7.33
CA HIS A 90 21.38 -31.86 5.96
C HIS A 90 20.66 -30.96 4.95
N ASN A 91 19.58 -30.27 5.34
CA ASN A 91 18.84 -29.34 4.50
C ASN A 91 19.09 -27.90 4.97
N THR A 92 19.14 -26.95 4.03
CA THR A 92 19.18 -25.53 4.36
C THR A 92 18.11 -24.82 3.54
N SER A 93 17.26 -24.09 4.24
CA SER A 93 16.13 -23.37 3.68
C SER A 93 16.50 -21.90 3.59
N CYS A 94 16.53 -21.32 2.38
CA CYS A 94 16.86 -19.91 2.18
C CYS A 94 15.73 -19.15 1.49
N ALA A 95 15.55 -17.88 1.87
CA ALA A 95 14.80 -16.89 1.11
C ALA A 95 15.76 -16.11 0.21
N PHE A 96 15.32 -15.85 -1.01
CA PHE A 96 16.03 -14.98 -1.95
C PHE A 96 15.18 -13.73 -2.16
N ASP A 97 15.79 -12.57 -1.97
CA ASP A 97 15.20 -11.28 -2.32
C ASP A 97 16.09 -10.62 -3.38
N LEU A 98 15.57 -10.50 -4.61
CA LEU A 98 16.27 -9.90 -5.73
C LEU A 98 15.66 -8.54 -6.01
N GLN A 99 16.47 -7.50 -5.84
CA GLN A 99 16.04 -6.14 -6.17
C GLN A 99 15.94 -5.95 -7.69
N GLN A 100 15.05 -5.06 -8.13
CA GLN A 100 15.03 -4.60 -9.51
C GLN A 100 16.40 -4.03 -9.92
N ILE A 101 16.81 -4.31 -11.17
CA ILE A 101 18.10 -3.87 -11.73
C ILE A 101 18.28 -2.37 -11.56
N LEU A 102 19.36 -1.97 -10.90
CA LEU A 102 19.73 -0.58 -10.70
C LEU A 102 20.71 -0.15 -11.80
N LEU A 103 20.33 0.82 -12.64
CA LEU A 103 21.21 1.35 -13.67
C LEU A 103 22.19 2.37 -13.05
N CYS A 104 23.49 2.09 -13.11
CA CYS A 104 24.55 2.93 -12.55
C CYS A 104 25.40 3.63 -13.64
N PRO A 105 25.88 4.88 -13.41
CA PRO A 105 25.79 5.67 -12.17
C PRO A 105 24.48 6.46 -12.01
N HIS A 106 23.86 6.52 -10.82
CA HIS A 106 22.58 7.23 -10.62
C HIS A 106 22.62 8.71 -11.05
N GLY A 107 21.55 9.21 -11.68
CA GLY A 107 21.46 10.58 -12.17
C GLY A 107 20.01 10.99 -12.44
N GLN A 108 19.68 12.27 -12.30
CA GLN A 108 18.31 12.79 -12.43
C GLN A 108 17.87 13.10 -13.87
N SER A 109 18.77 13.05 -14.85
CA SER A 109 18.43 13.28 -16.26
C SER A 109 17.99 11.98 -16.93
N SER A 110 16.88 12.02 -17.68
CA SER A 110 16.38 10.89 -18.47
C SER A 110 17.39 10.35 -19.48
N SER A 111 18.32 11.18 -19.96
CA SER A 111 19.39 10.77 -20.88
C SER A 111 20.32 9.69 -20.28
N TYR A 112 20.40 9.59 -18.95
CA TYR A 112 21.17 8.57 -18.26
C TYR A 112 20.58 7.17 -18.48
N PHE A 113 19.26 7.04 -18.59
CA PHE A 113 18.62 5.73 -18.81
C PHE A 113 19.12 5.07 -20.10
N TYR A 114 19.23 5.85 -21.19
CA TYR A 114 19.66 5.34 -22.50
C TYR A 114 21.18 5.20 -22.65
N LYS A 115 21.96 5.97 -21.87
CA LYS A 115 23.42 5.97 -21.96
C LYS A 115 24.09 4.95 -21.02
N LYS A 116 23.40 4.54 -19.95
CA LYS A 116 23.91 3.54 -19.01
C LYS A 116 23.90 2.15 -19.61
N ARG A 117 25.00 1.44 -19.43
CA ARG A 117 25.13 0.02 -19.80
C ARG A 117 25.46 -0.89 -18.61
N LEU A 118 25.68 -0.31 -17.42
CA LEU A 118 25.99 -1.06 -16.20
C LEU A 118 24.72 -1.26 -15.37
N GLY A 119 24.23 -2.50 -15.38
CA GLY A 119 23.18 -2.96 -14.48
C GLY A 119 23.80 -3.53 -13.21
N VAL A 120 23.41 -2.98 -12.06
CA VAL A 120 23.74 -3.52 -10.74
C VAL A 120 22.58 -4.39 -10.29
N TYR A 121 22.91 -5.59 -9.83
CA TYR A 121 21.96 -6.59 -9.34
C TYR A 121 22.25 -6.82 -7.87
N ASP A 122 21.29 -6.48 -7.01
CA ASP A 122 21.39 -6.72 -5.58
C ASP A 122 20.54 -7.96 -5.23
N LEU A 123 21.23 -9.06 -4.95
CA LEU A 123 20.62 -10.31 -4.49
C LEU A 123 20.94 -10.50 -3.01
N THR A 124 19.90 -10.56 -2.19
CA THR A 124 20.01 -10.87 -0.77
C THR A 124 19.56 -12.31 -0.54
N ILE A 125 20.37 -13.06 0.21
CA ILE A 125 20.07 -14.44 0.61
C ILE A 125 19.91 -14.46 2.12
N TYR A 126 18.75 -14.94 2.60
CA TYR A 126 18.44 -15.06 4.01
C TYR A 126 18.26 -16.55 4.36
N ASP A 127 19.11 -17.09 5.24
CA ASP A 127 18.96 -18.44 5.77
C ASP A 127 17.88 -18.46 6.87
N TYR A 128 16.96 -19.42 6.82
CA TYR A 128 15.88 -19.57 7.80
C TYR A 128 16.30 -20.31 9.09
N LYS A 129 17.59 -20.70 9.24
CA LYS A 129 18.14 -21.27 10.48
C LYS A 129 17.86 -20.45 11.74
#